data_AF-A0A871RLW4-F1
#
_entry.id   AF-A0A871RLW4-F1
#
_cell.length_a   1.000
_cell.length_b   1.000
_cell.length_c   1.000
_cell.angle_alpha   90.00
_cell.angle_beta   90.00
_cell.angle_gamma   90.00
#
_symmetry.space_group_name_H-M   'P 1'
#
loop_
_entity.id
_entity.type
_entity.pdbx_description
1 polymer ?
#
loop_
_entity_poly.entity_id
_entity_poly.type
_entity_poly.pdbx_seq_one_letter_code
_entity_poly.pdbx_strand_id
1 'polypeptide(L)'
;MLAVFSQKVLDGSSVWQTAGMAIRAAVALGLHRELSNEYYFHRQRGVPEQQKSKMNDLRSRMFWSAYGIERMNGLILGRPFSISDVDINVPVPKRTLKTEIAYQVVMLWQIQSRLSSFIYKPPRLMGTPKELEYDEKTNSVQIK
;
A
#
# COMPACT_ATOMS: atom_id res chain seq x y z
N MET A 1 17.95 -0.79 -1.58
CA MET A 1 19.32 -0.99 -1.01
C MET A 1 19.59 -0.02 0.14
N LEU A 2 19.42 1.30 0.00
CA LEU A 2 19.60 2.26 1.10
C LEU A 2 18.71 1.99 2.33
N ALA A 3 17.44 1.63 2.13
CA ALA A 3 16.52 1.34 3.24
C ALA A 3 16.97 0.15 4.11
N VAL A 4 17.60 -0.86 3.52
CA VAL A 4 18.11 -2.04 4.25
C VAL A 4 19.42 -1.72 4.97
N PHE A 5 20.27 -0.89 4.36
CA PHE A 5 21.52 -0.45 4.97
C PHE A 5 21.30 0.48 6.17
N SER A 6 20.28 1.34 6.09
CA SER A 6 19.88 2.27 7.16
C SER A 6 19.37 1.55 8.41
N GLN A 7 18.93 0.28 8.32
CA GLN A 7 18.55 -0.52 9.50
C GLN A 7 19.72 -0.80 10.46
N LYS A 8 20.97 -0.63 10.01
CA LYS A 8 22.18 -0.87 10.83
C LYS A 8 22.79 0.38 11.45
N VAL A 9 22.25 1.57 11.15
CA VAL A 9 22.78 2.84 11.66
C VAL A 9 21.82 3.38 12.72
N LEU A 10 22.35 3.67 13.91
CA LEU A 10 21.66 3.99 15.16
C LEU A 10 20.88 5.31 15.19
N ASP A 11 20.56 5.90 14.04
CA ASP A 11 19.65 7.04 13.94
C ASP A 11 18.27 6.55 13.48
N GLY A 12 17.52 5.94 14.42
CA GLY A 12 16.21 5.33 14.18
C GLY A 12 15.14 6.27 13.60
N SER A 13 15.40 7.58 13.54
CA SER A 13 14.57 8.57 12.86
C SER A 13 14.59 8.41 11.32
N SER A 14 15.68 7.91 10.74
CA SER A 14 15.88 7.89 9.28
C SER A 14 15.11 6.78 8.55
N VAL A 15 14.98 5.57 9.13
CA VAL A 15 14.43 4.40 8.43
C VAL A 15 12.93 4.56 8.17
N TRP A 16 12.15 4.93 9.19
CA TRP A 16 10.71 5.13 9.04
C TRP A 16 10.39 6.26 8.07
N GLN A 17 11.11 7.37 8.18
CA GLN A 17 10.97 8.49 7.25
C GLN A 17 11.30 8.08 5.82
N THR A 18 12.40 7.33 5.62
CA THR A 18 12.83 6.84 4.31
C THR A 18 11.85 5.82 3.74
N ALA A 19 11.34 4.89 4.55
CA ALA A 19 10.32 3.93 4.15
C ALA A 19 9.02 4.63 3.77
N GLY A 20 8.58 5.59 4.59
CA GLY A 20 7.42 6.43 4.31
C GLY A 20 7.58 7.26 3.03
N MET A 21 8.76 7.82 2.78
CA MET A 21 9.05 8.51 1.52
C MET A 21 9.02 7.56 0.33
N ALA A 22 9.58 6.36 0.46
CA ALA A 22 9.61 5.36 -0.60
C ALA A 22 8.20 4.93 -1.02
N ILE A 23 7.32 4.63 -0.06
CA ILE A 23 5.94 4.24 -0.37
C ILE A 23 5.13 5.43 -0.91
N ARG A 24 5.29 6.65 -0.37
CA ARG A 24 4.61 7.84 -0.90
C ARG A 24 5.04 8.15 -2.33
N ALA A 25 6.34 7.99 -2.63
CA ALA A 25 6.84 8.11 -4.01
C ALA A 25 6.25 7.02 -4.92
N ALA A 26 6.19 5.77 -4.46
CA ALA A 26 5.54 4.70 -5.22
C ALA A 26 4.05 4.98 -5.47
N VAL A 27 3.34 5.55 -4.49
CA VAL A 27 1.94 5.96 -4.61
C VAL A 27 1.79 7.12 -5.59
N ALA A 28 2.62 8.15 -5.48
CA ALA A 28 2.62 9.31 -6.40
C ALA A 28 2.90 8.90 -7.85
N LEU A 29 3.76 7.91 -8.07
CA LEU A 29 4.01 7.30 -9.38
C LEU A 29 2.88 6.36 -9.84
N GLY A 30 1.82 6.21 -9.04
CA GLY A 30 0.69 5.32 -9.33
C GLY A 30 1.07 3.84 -9.38
N LEU A 31 2.13 3.42 -8.69
CA LEU A 31 2.54 2.02 -8.62
C LEU A 31 1.60 1.16 -7.77
N HIS A 32 0.68 1.77 -7.03
CA HIS A 32 -0.35 1.14 -6.19
C HIS A 32 -1.63 0.76 -6.96
N ARG A 33 -1.76 1.21 -8.22
CA ARG A 33 -2.94 0.96 -9.07
C ARG A 33 -2.65 -0.08 -10.13
N GLU A 34 -3.67 -0.83 -10.50
CA GLU A 34 -3.60 -1.71 -11.66
C GLU A 34 -3.45 -0.90 -12.95
N LEU A 35 -2.69 -1.47 -13.89
CA LEU A 35 -2.42 -0.90 -15.21
C LEU A 35 -3.60 -0.97 -16.19
N SER A 36 -4.73 -1.54 -15.77
CA SER A 36 -6.01 -1.53 -16.50
C SER A 36 -6.58 -0.12 -16.67
N ASN A 37 -6.02 0.88 -15.99
CA ASN A 37 -6.41 2.27 -16.13
C ASN A 37 -5.99 2.84 -17.52
N GLU A 38 -6.94 3.48 -18.19
CA GLU A 38 -6.84 4.05 -19.54
C GLU A 38 -5.57 4.90 -19.74
N TYR A 39 -5.18 5.66 -18.71
CA TYR A 39 -3.96 6.46 -18.71
C TYR A 39 -2.67 5.64 -18.97
N TYR A 40 -2.56 4.45 -18.37
CA TYR A 40 -1.40 3.58 -18.55
C TYR A 40 -1.46 2.81 -19.88
N PHE A 41 -2.66 2.47 -20.33
CA PHE A 41 -2.87 1.83 -21.63
C PHE A 41 -2.32 2.71 -22.76
N HIS A 42 -2.60 4.02 -22.73
CA HIS A 42 -2.05 4.96 -23.70
C HIS A 42 -0.52 5.10 -23.62
N ARG A 43 0.05 5.11 -22.42
CA ARG A 43 1.51 5.20 -22.22
C ARG A 43 2.26 3.96 -22.72
N GLN A 44 1.61 2.80 -22.72
CA GLN A 44 2.21 1.54 -23.20
C GLN A 44 1.88 1.22 -24.66
N ARG A 45 1.22 2.13 -25.38
CA ARG A 45 0.90 1.95 -26.81
C ARG A 45 2.20 1.81 -27.61
N GLY A 46 2.29 0.76 -28.43
CA GLY A 46 3.47 0.47 -29.26
C GLY A 46 4.62 -0.26 -28.55
N VAL A 47 4.52 -0.53 -27.25
CA VAL A 47 5.52 -1.35 -26.54
C VAL A 47 5.25 -2.85 -26.80
N PRO A 48 6.27 -3.67 -27.07
CA PRO A 48 6.10 -5.12 -27.19
C PRO A 48 5.52 -5.74 -25.92
N GLU A 49 4.65 -6.75 -26.06
CA GLU A 49 3.93 -7.36 -24.94
C GLU A 49 4.86 -7.95 -23.87
N GLN A 50 5.97 -8.56 -24.29
CA GLN A 50 6.99 -9.08 -23.38
C GLN A 50 7.62 -7.99 -22.51
N GLN A 51 7.87 -6.82 -23.09
CA GLN A 51 8.46 -5.68 -22.39
C GLN A 51 7.44 -5.05 -21.42
N LYS A 52 6.16 -4.95 -21.82
CA LYS A 52 5.07 -4.53 -20.92
C LYS A 52 4.99 -5.45 -19.70
N SER A 53 4.92 -6.76 -19.92
CA SER A 53 4.85 -7.75 -18.85
C SER A 53 6.01 -7.63 -17.85
N LYS A 54 7.24 -7.47 -18.35
CA LYS A 54 8.43 -7.25 -17.52
C LYS A 54 8.37 -5.94 -16.73
N MET A 55 7.96 -4.85 -17.36
CA MET A 55 7.81 -3.55 -16.69
C MET A 55 6.73 -3.61 -15.59
N ASN A 56 5.62 -4.29 -15.88
CA ASN A 56 4.50 -4.44 -14.94
C ASN A 56 4.90 -5.28 -13.72
N ASP A 57 5.65 -6.37 -13.92
CA ASP A 57 6.22 -7.19 -12.84
C ASP A 57 7.19 -6.37 -11.96
N LEU A 58 8.09 -5.57 -12.57
CA LEU A 58 9.00 -4.70 -11.82
C LEU A 58 8.26 -3.63 -11.00
N ARG A 59 7.21 -3.02 -11.57
CA ARG A 59 6.38 -2.03 -10.87
C ARG A 59 5.68 -2.65 -9.66
N SER A 60 5.07 -3.82 -9.83
CA SER A 60 4.42 -4.56 -8.74
C SER A 60 5.43 -4.90 -7.64
N ARG A 61 6.61 -5.43 -7.99
CA ARG A 61 7.67 -5.74 -7.02
C ARG A 61 8.17 -4.52 -6.26
N MET A 62 8.40 -3.40 -6.94
CA MET A 62 8.83 -2.16 -6.28
C MET A 62 7.79 -1.69 -5.26
N PHE A 63 6.52 -1.68 -5.64
CA PHE A 63 5.43 -1.31 -4.75
C PHE A 63 5.36 -2.22 -3.52
N TRP A 64 5.28 -3.55 -3.72
CA TRP A 64 5.19 -4.52 -2.62
C TRP A 64 6.40 -4.51 -1.70
N SER A 65 7.60 -4.19 -2.23
CA SER A 65 8.80 -4.05 -1.41
C SER A 65 8.74 -2.82 -0.52
N ALA A 66 8.36 -1.65 -1.07
CA ALA A 66 8.22 -0.42 -0.28
C ALA A 66 7.09 -0.56 0.76
N TYR A 67 5.97 -1.16 0.35
CA TYR A 67 4.82 -1.46 1.22
C TYR A 67 5.26 -2.32 2.40
N GLY A 68 5.96 -3.42 2.15
CA GLY A 68 6.43 -4.32 3.19
C GLY A 68 7.36 -3.70 4.22
N ILE A 69 8.31 -2.90 3.74
CA ILE A 69 9.23 -2.17 4.61
C ILE A 69 8.46 -1.15 5.46
N GLU A 70 7.50 -0.43 4.91
CA GLU A 70 6.65 0.48 5.70
C GLU A 70 5.85 -0.30 6.76
N ARG A 71 5.21 -1.42 6.39
CA ARG A 71 4.39 -2.21 7.32
C ARG A 71 5.21 -2.75 8.48
N MET A 72 6.39 -3.32 8.21
CA MET A 72 7.29 -3.82 9.24
C MET A 72 7.72 -2.71 10.21
N ASN A 73 8.14 -1.55 9.68
CA ASN A 73 8.58 -0.44 10.53
C ASN A 73 7.42 0.24 11.28
N GLY A 74 6.26 0.41 10.64
CA GLY A 74 5.07 0.99 11.27
C GLY A 74 4.53 0.12 12.41
N LEU A 75 4.60 -1.21 12.26
CA LEU A 75 4.27 -2.17 13.31
C LEU A 75 5.22 -2.06 14.50
N ILE A 76 6.54 -2.13 14.26
CA ILE A 76 7.56 -2.07 15.32
C ILE A 76 7.47 -0.76 16.10
N LEU A 77 7.16 0.35 15.42
CA LEU A 77 7.15 1.69 16.02
C LEU A 77 5.76 2.16 16.47
N GLY A 78 4.70 1.36 16.28
CA GLY A 78 3.32 1.74 16.62
C GLY A 78 2.81 2.97 15.86
N ARG A 79 3.22 3.15 14.59
CA ARG A 79 2.87 4.32 13.78
C ARG A 79 1.83 3.99 12.71
N PRO A 80 0.94 4.93 12.37
CA PRO A 80 -0.01 4.75 11.28
C PRO A 80 0.71 4.64 9.93
N PHE A 81 0.11 3.90 9.00
CA PHE A 81 0.64 3.67 7.66
C PHE A 81 0.27 4.79 6.68
N SER A 82 1.10 5.02 5.64
CA SER A 82 0.86 6.10 4.67
C SER A 82 -0.23 5.79 3.64
N ILE A 83 -0.57 4.52 3.41
CA ILE A 83 -1.59 4.07 2.45
C ILE A 83 -2.48 3.02 3.11
N SER A 84 -3.80 3.06 2.86
CA SER A 84 -4.72 2.02 3.30
C SER A 84 -4.73 0.86 2.32
N ASP A 85 -4.94 -0.36 2.81
CA ASP A 85 -5.00 -1.56 1.97
C ASP A 85 -6.15 -1.52 0.95
N VAL A 86 -7.21 -0.75 1.22
CA VAL A 86 -8.36 -0.57 0.31
C VAL A 86 -8.01 0.23 -0.95
N ASP A 87 -6.97 1.06 -0.88
CA ASP A 87 -6.53 1.90 -1.99
C ASP A 87 -5.56 1.15 -2.93
N ILE A 88 -5.24 -0.11 -2.62
CA ILE A 88 -4.27 -0.92 -3.36
C ILE A 88 -5.01 -1.82 -4.35
N ASN A 89 -4.81 -1.55 -5.65
CA ASN A 89 -5.37 -2.39 -6.73
C ASN A 89 -4.30 -3.23 -7.43
N VAL A 90 -3.04 -3.17 -6.99
CA VAL A 90 -1.96 -3.94 -7.61
C VAL A 90 -2.09 -5.42 -7.24
N PRO A 91 -2.01 -6.34 -8.22
CA PRO A 91 -2.01 -7.75 -7.92
C PRO A 91 -0.75 -8.15 -7.14
N VAL A 92 -0.93 -9.09 -6.21
CA VAL A 92 0.19 -9.73 -5.52
C VAL A 92 1.14 -10.39 -6.52
N PRO A 93 2.46 -10.45 -6.23
CA PRO A 93 3.41 -11.08 -7.13
C PRO A 93 3.01 -12.52 -7.41
N LYS A 94 3.15 -12.99 -8.66
CA LYS A 94 2.79 -14.36 -9.02
C LYS A 94 3.59 -15.35 -8.17
N ARG A 95 2.90 -16.35 -7.60
CA ARG A 95 3.52 -17.45 -6.86
C ARG A 95 4.31 -18.33 -7.83
N THR A 96 5.63 -18.21 -7.82
CA THR A 96 6.58 -19.02 -8.60
C THR A 96 7.65 -19.54 -7.64
N LEU A 97 8.37 -20.61 -7.99
CA LEU A 97 9.47 -21.14 -7.15
C LEU A 97 10.47 -20.06 -6.69
N LYS A 98 10.74 -19.05 -7.53
CA LYS A 98 11.65 -17.93 -7.21
C LYS A 98 11.01 -16.83 -6.33
N THR A 99 9.69 -16.73 -6.31
CA THR A 99 8.94 -15.65 -5.64
C THR A 99 8.07 -16.17 -4.49
N GLU A 100 8.18 -17.45 -4.15
CA GLU A 100 7.40 -18.11 -3.10
C GLU A 100 7.52 -17.37 -1.76
N ILE A 101 8.75 -17.10 -1.32
CA ILE A 101 8.99 -16.40 -0.05
C ILE A 101 8.38 -15.00 -0.09
N ALA A 102 8.58 -14.27 -1.18
CA ALA A 102 8.02 -12.92 -1.33
C ALA A 102 6.49 -12.93 -1.31
N TYR A 103 5.86 -13.93 -1.94
CA TYR A 103 4.41 -14.13 -1.90
C TYR A 103 3.92 -14.35 -0.47
N GLN A 104 4.54 -15.28 0.28
CA GLN A 104 4.16 -15.55 1.67
C GLN A 104 4.33 -14.33 2.57
N VAL A 105 5.43 -13.58 2.38
CA VAL A 105 5.72 -12.37 3.15
C VAL A 105 4.70 -11.26 2.86
N VAL A 106 4.30 -11.07 1.60
CA VAL A 106 3.25 -10.10 1.24
C VAL A 106 1.91 -10.48 1.89
N MET A 107 1.54 -11.75 1.85
CA MET A 107 0.31 -12.24 2.49
C MET A 107 0.34 -12.02 4.00
N LEU A 108 1.47 -12.33 4.65
CA LEU A 108 1.67 -12.06 6.08
C LEU A 108 1.49 -10.58 6.39
N TRP A 109 2.09 -9.69 5.59
CA TRP A 109 1.96 -8.24 5.79
C TRP A 109 0.54 -7.71 5.57
N GLN A 110 -0.25 -8.30 4.67
CA GLN A 110 -1.67 -7.96 4.53
C GLN A 110 -2.49 -8.36 5.76
N ILE A 111 -2.24 -9.55 6.31
CA ILE A 111 -2.90 -9.99 7.56
C ILE A 111 -2.52 -9.05 8.71
N GLN A 112 -1.24 -8.74 8.86
CA GLN A 112 -0.75 -7.83 9.90
C GLN A 112 -1.27 -6.40 9.74
N SER A 113 -1.43 -5.92 8.50
CA SER A 113 -2.00 -4.59 8.26
C SER A 113 -3.49 -4.54 8.64
N ARG A 114 -4.26 -5.59 8.33
CA ARG A 114 -5.65 -5.72 8.81
C ARG A 114 -5.73 -5.71 10.33
N LEU A 115 -4.86 -6.45 11.02
CA LEU A 115 -4.80 -6.43 12.48
C LEU A 115 -4.48 -5.04 13.04
N SER A 116 -3.53 -4.33 12.42
CA SER A 116 -3.18 -2.97 12.82
C SER A 116 -4.34 -2.01 12.58
N SER A 117 -5.04 -2.14 11.45
CA SER A 117 -6.22 -1.32 11.15
C SER A 117 -7.31 -1.52 12.20
N PHE A 118 -7.47 -2.73 12.72
CA PHE A 118 -8.40 -3.01 13.82
C PHE A 118 -7.99 -2.31 15.12
N ILE A 119 -6.69 -2.21 15.42
CA ILE A 119 -6.20 -1.53 16.63
C ILE A 119 -6.35 -0.01 16.53
N TYR A 120 -5.98 0.59 15.40
CA TYR A 120 -5.98 2.05 15.22
C TYR A 120 -7.30 2.61 14.69
N LYS A 121 -8.18 1.78 14.12
CA LYS A 121 -9.56 2.09 13.73
C LYS A 121 -10.48 0.96 14.23
N PRO A 122 -10.70 0.85 15.56
CA PRO A 122 -11.58 -0.17 16.09
C PRO A 122 -12.97 -0.04 15.46
N PRO A 123 -13.62 -1.15 15.06
CA PRO A 123 -14.93 -1.13 14.39
C PRO A 123 -16.03 -0.37 15.13
N ARG A 124 -15.83 -0.06 16.41
CA ARG A 124 -16.74 0.72 17.25
C ARG A 124 -16.67 2.24 17.01
N LEU A 125 -15.65 2.73 16.30
CA LEU A 125 -15.51 4.13 15.87
C LEU A 125 -16.01 4.37 14.44
N MET A 126 -16.26 3.31 13.66
CA MET A 126 -17.12 3.40 12.48
C MET A 126 -18.54 3.34 13.03
N GLY A 127 -19.24 4.47 12.98
CA GLY A 127 -20.67 4.49 13.30
C GLY A 127 -21.36 3.31 12.62
N THR A 128 -22.27 2.67 13.33
CA THR A 128 -23.11 1.65 12.71
C THR A 128 -23.73 2.23 11.42
N PRO A 129 -24.05 1.43 10.38
CA PRO A 129 -24.61 1.96 9.14
C PRO A 129 -25.81 2.90 9.36
N LYS A 130 -26.55 2.72 10.48
CA LYS A 130 -27.64 3.58 10.93
C LYS A 130 -27.19 4.96 11.46
N GLU A 131 -26.01 5.07 12.05
CA GLU A 131 -25.47 6.34 12.58
C GLU A 131 -24.87 7.21 11.47
N LEU A 132 -24.24 6.61 10.46
CA LEU A 132 -23.75 7.33 9.28
C LEU A 132 -24.90 7.88 8.41
N GLU A 133 -25.99 7.11 8.28
CA GLU A 133 -27.21 7.56 7.58
C GLU A 133 -27.96 8.65 8.36
N TYR A 134 -27.81 8.68 9.69
CA TYR A 134 -28.37 9.74 10.55
C TYR A 134 -27.59 11.05 10.42
N ASP A 135 -26.26 10.98 10.32
CA ASP A 135 -25.40 12.16 10.18
C ASP A 135 -25.54 12.82 8.80
N GLU A 136 -25.66 12.03 7.71
CA GLU A 136 -25.97 12.56 6.37
C GLU A 136 -27.35 13.23 6.28
N LYS A 137 -28.37 12.68 6.94
CA LYS A 137 -29.72 13.28 7.00
C LYS A 137 -29.76 14.53 7.87
N THR A 138 -28.93 14.62 8.90
CA THR A 138 -28.89 15.80 9.78
C THR A 138 -28.13 16.96 9.11
N ASN A 139 -27.07 16.67 8.35
CA ASN A 139 -26.31 17.69 7.61
C ASN A 139 -26.98 18.17 6.31
N SER A 140 -27.91 17.42 5.73
CA SER A 140 -28.67 17.83 4.54
C SER A 140 -29.86 18.74 4.84
N VAL A 141 -30.24 18.90 6.12
CA VAL A 141 -31.35 19.79 6.54
C VAL A 141 -30.90 21.23 6.81
N GLN A 142 -29.59 21.49 6.90
CA GLN A 142 -29.03 22.82 7.23
C GLN A 142 -28.60 23.66 6.02
N ILE A 143 -28.81 23.18 4.78
CA ILE A 143 -28.56 23.97 3.58
C ILE A 143 -29.91 24.36 2.95
N LYS A 144 -30.46 25.48 3.43
CA LYS A 144 -31.50 26.22 2.72
C LYS A 144 -31.32 27.71 2.94
#